data_AF-A0AB74ECQ8-F1
#
_entry.id   AF-A0AB74ECQ8-F1
#
_cell.length_a   1.000
_cell.length_b   1.000
_cell.length_c   1.000
_cell.angle_alpha   90.00
_cell.angle_beta   90.00
_cell.angle_gamma   90.00
#
_symmetry.space_group_name_H-M   'P 1'
#
loop_
_entity.id
_entity.type
_entity.pdbx_description
1 polymer ?
#
loop_
_entity_poly.entity_id
_entity_poly.type
_entity_poly.pdbx_seq_one_letter_code
_entity_poly.pdbx_strand_id
1 'polypeptide(L)'
;MKKYLKFWEYKRLLRVRGIEDLEKEIKLKLVDFELLIDEAQSFHEACQGLNLIYPIVREHLKLSNKSLAGLDLKKYYIPNMIFFKNVVSSSGRMSRKKFFKWADISTALDDTNASLDERLLHMKVYFDCRQYFCRGRQIAGDLAELFSMKEIFDEILRIENLDRKNLPSNIMVK
;
A
#
# COMPACT_ATOMS: atom_id res chain seq x y z
N MET A 1 -52.68 12.25 3.78
CA MET A 1 -51.94 11.80 4.98
C MET A 1 -50.47 11.63 4.59
N LYS A 2 -49.53 12.42 5.13
CA LYS A 2 -48.09 12.21 4.85
C LYS A 2 -47.66 10.91 5.53
N LYS A 3 -47.27 9.89 4.75
CA LYS A 3 -46.64 8.69 5.29
C LYS A 3 -45.20 9.03 5.67
N TYR A 4 -44.91 9.02 6.96
CA TYR A 4 -43.53 9.11 7.44
C TYR A 4 -42.87 7.75 7.24
N LEU A 5 -41.88 7.69 6.35
CA LEU A 5 -41.05 6.50 6.17
C LEU A 5 -40.16 6.34 7.40
N LYS A 6 -40.34 5.22 8.10
CA LYS A 6 -39.54 4.85 9.27
C LYS A 6 -38.34 4.04 8.79
N PHE A 7 -37.21 4.70 8.58
CA PHE A 7 -36.00 4.08 8.01
C PHE A 7 -35.54 2.82 8.77
N TRP A 8 -35.76 2.77 10.09
CA TRP A 8 -35.44 1.62 10.93
C TRP A 8 -36.25 0.34 10.64
N GLU A 9 -37.39 0.46 9.96
CA GLU A 9 -38.21 -0.68 9.54
C GLU A 9 -37.60 -1.41 8.33
N TYR A 10 -36.68 -0.77 7.61
CA TYR A 10 -36.00 -1.32 6.43
C TYR A 10 -34.63 -1.92 6.78
N LYS A 11 -34.63 -2.98 7.60
CA LYS A 11 -33.40 -3.65 8.12
C LYS A 11 -32.34 -4.00 7.07
N ARG A 12 -32.74 -4.21 5.80
CA ARG A 12 -31.81 -4.50 4.69
C ARG A 12 -30.95 -3.29 4.29
N LEU A 13 -31.47 -2.08 4.46
CA LEU A 13 -30.77 -0.81 4.18
C LEU A 13 -29.79 -0.44 5.31
N LEU A 14 -30.01 -0.98 6.51
CA LEU A 14 -29.12 -0.81 7.68
C LEU A 14 -27.93 -1.78 7.68
N ARG A 15 -27.56 -2.36 6.52
CA ARG A 15 -26.44 -3.30 6.37
C ARG A 15 -25.16 -2.61 5.88
N VAL A 16 -25.27 -1.36 5.42
CA VAL A 16 -24.13 -0.57 4.97
C VAL A 16 -23.44 0.01 6.21
N ARG A 17 -22.10 -0.07 6.25
CA ARG A 17 -21.27 0.40 7.38
C ARG A 17 -21.57 1.86 7.72
N GLY A 18 -21.61 2.18 9.01
CA GLY A 18 -21.73 3.56 9.48
C GLY A 18 -20.45 4.35 9.22
N ILE A 19 -20.53 5.68 9.28
CA ILE A 19 -19.37 6.56 9.07
C ILE A 19 -18.28 6.36 10.15
N GLU A 20 -18.66 6.00 11.38
CA GLU A 20 -17.69 5.71 12.45
C GLU A 20 -16.87 4.44 12.16
N ASP A 21 -17.50 3.43 11.55
CA ASP A 21 -16.81 2.20 11.14
C ASP A 21 -15.81 2.47 10.02
N LEU A 22 -16.16 3.35 9.07
CA LEU A 22 -15.23 3.82 8.04
C LEU A 22 -14.01 4.53 8.67
N GLU A 23 -14.23 5.44 9.62
CA GLU A 23 -13.11 6.14 10.28
C GLU A 23 -12.24 5.20 11.12
N LYS A 24 -12.85 4.21 11.78
CA LYS A 24 -12.12 3.16 12.50
C LYS A 24 -11.30 2.31 11.55
N GLU A 25 -11.86 1.91 10.41
CA GLU A 25 -11.17 1.09 9.42
C GLU A 25 -10.02 1.84 8.76
N ILE A 26 -10.19 3.15 8.46
CA ILE A 26 -9.09 4.01 8.01
C ILE A 26 -7.95 3.98 9.02
N LYS A 27 -8.24 4.20 10.31
CA LYS A 27 -7.21 4.18 11.36
C LYS A 27 -6.48 2.84 11.43
N LEU A 28 -7.22 1.72 11.41
CA LEU A 28 -6.64 0.38 11.42
C LEU A 28 -5.75 0.14 10.20
N LYS A 29 -6.22 0.51 9.01
CA LYS A 29 -5.44 0.35 7.76
C LYS A 29 -4.20 1.23 7.72
N LEU A 30 -4.23 2.42 8.32
CA LEU A 30 -3.04 3.27 8.45
C LEU A 30 -2.01 2.61 9.36
N VAL A 31 -2.43 2.01 10.48
CA VAL A 31 -1.53 1.23 11.36
C VAL A 31 -0.95 0.03 10.61
N ASP A 32 -1.76 -0.73 9.88
CA ASP A 32 -1.28 -1.84 9.05
C ASP A 32 -0.26 -1.37 8.00
N PHE A 33 -0.44 -0.17 7.45
CA PHE A 33 0.47 0.39 6.47
C PHE A 33 1.82 0.77 7.10
N GLU A 34 1.79 1.37 8.28
CA GLU A 34 3.00 1.70 9.05
C GLU A 34 3.80 0.43 9.39
N LEU A 35 3.11 -0.59 9.90
CA LEU A 35 3.72 -1.89 10.19
C LEU A 35 4.36 -2.51 8.94
N LEU A 36 3.68 -2.48 7.80
CA LEU A 36 4.24 -2.98 6.54
C LEU A 36 5.50 -2.21 6.12
N ILE A 37 5.52 -0.89 6.32
CA ILE A 37 6.65 -0.03 5.98
C ILE A 37 7.86 -0.38 6.85
N ASP A 38 7.64 -0.60 8.15
CA ASP A 38 8.65 -0.99 9.13
C ASP A 38 9.18 -2.42 8.88
N GLU A 39 8.27 -3.37 8.58
CA GLU A 39 8.64 -4.73 8.15
C GLU A 39 9.53 -4.69 6.90
N ALA A 40 9.15 -3.90 5.89
CA ALA A 40 9.91 -3.77 4.65
C ALA A 40 11.28 -3.10 4.87
N GLN A 41 11.38 -2.14 5.81
CA GLN A 41 12.66 -1.54 6.18
C GLN A 41 13.56 -2.56 6.88
N SER A 42 13.04 -3.28 7.87
CA SER A 42 13.77 -4.32 8.61
C SER A 42 14.26 -5.44 7.68
N PHE A 43 13.41 -5.86 6.75
CA PHE A 43 13.77 -6.82 5.72
C PHE A 43 14.90 -6.31 4.81
N HIS A 44 14.81 -5.07 4.34
CA HIS A 44 15.86 -4.48 3.51
C HIS A 44 17.21 -4.45 4.24
N GLU A 45 17.23 -4.05 5.52
CA GLU A 45 18.42 -4.04 6.36
C GLU A 45 19.00 -5.45 6.54
N ALA A 46 18.15 -6.44 6.79
CA ALA A 46 18.59 -7.84 6.85
C ALA A 46 19.22 -8.28 5.53
N CYS A 47 18.66 -7.89 4.38
CA CYS A 47 19.24 -8.17 3.07
C CYS A 47 20.59 -7.48 2.82
N GLN A 48 20.88 -6.33 3.45
CA GLN A 48 22.22 -5.71 3.34
C GLN A 48 23.29 -6.53 4.05
N GLY A 49 22.92 -7.32 5.06
CA GLY A 49 23.81 -8.29 5.71
C GLY A 49 24.00 -9.59 4.93
N LEU A 50 23.26 -9.79 3.84
CA LEU A 50 23.42 -10.94 2.96
C LEU A 50 24.44 -10.62 1.86
N ASN A 51 25.35 -11.55 1.60
CA ASN A 51 26.27 -11.47 0.46
C ASN A 51 25.55 -11.85 -0.85
N LEU A 52 24.51 -11.08 -1.21
CA LEU A 52 23.80 -11.26 -2.48
C LEU A 52 24.72 -10.86 -3.65
N ILE A 53 24.82 -11.73 -4.67
CA ILE A 53 25.47 -11.42 -5.96
C ILE A 53 24.97 -10.09 -6.52
N TYR A 54 23.65 -9.89 -6.51
CA TYR A 54 23.04 -8.61 -6.83
C TYR A 54 22.39 -8.01 -5.58
N PRO A 55 22.79 -6.81 -5.12
CA PRO A 55 22.13 -6.16 -4.00
C PRO A 55 20.74 -5.66 -4.39
N ILE A 56 19.89 -5.46 -3.38
CA ILE A 56 18.62 -4.76 -3.54
C ILE A 56 18.76 -3.28 -3.16
N VAL A 57 17.93 -2.45 -3.79
CA VAL A 57 17.70 -1.06 -3.40
C VAL A 57 16.24 -0.87 -3.02
N ARG A 58 16.00 -0.09 -1.97
CA ARG A 58 14.67 0.34 -1.56
C ARG A 58 14.26 1.62 -2.29
N GLU A 59 13.01 1.65 -2.73
CA GLU A 59 12.34 2.78 -3.36
C GLU A 59 11.03 3.08 -2.65
N HIS A 60 10.71 4.36 -2.55
CA HIS A 60 9.48 4.85 -1.95
C HIS A 60 8.56 5.33 -3.06
N LEU A 61 7.60 4.47 -3.45
CA LEU A 61 6.67 4.83 -4.50
C LEU A 61 5.55 5.69 -3.92
N LYS A 62 5.39 6.89 -4.48
CA LYS A 62 4.41 7.86 -4.04
C LYS A 62 2.98 7.34 -4.25
N LEU A 63 2.11 7.70 -3.32
CA LEU A 63 0.66 7.52 -3.46
C LEU A 63 0.15 8.58 -4.45
N SER A 64 -0.39 8.15 -5.59
CA SER A 64 -0.87 9.05 -6.65
C SER A 64 -2.39 9.26 -6.65
N ASN A 65 -3.13 8.54 -5.79
CA ASN A 65 -4.57 8.66 -5.71
C ASN A 65 -4.98 10.00 -5.04
N LYS A 66 -5.93 10.72 -5.65
CA LYS A 66 -6.39 12.02 -5.16
C LYS A 66 -7.04 11.96 -3.78
N SER A 67 -7.80 10.90 -3.48
CA SER A 67 -8.42 10.71 -2.15
C SER A 67 -7.39 10.45 -1.04
N LEU A 68 -6.12 10.21 -1.41
CA LEU A 68 -5.00 10.09 -0.47
C LEU A 68 -4.14 11.36 -0.39
N ALA A 69 -4.50 12.44 -1.07
CA ALA A 69 -3.69 13.66 -1.13
C ALA A 69 -3.47 14.33 0.24
N GLY A 70 -4.34 14.06 1.22
CA GLY A 70 -4.21 14.54 2.59
C GLY A 70 -3.26 13.72 3.48
N LEU A 71 -2.75 12.58 3.01
CA LEU A 71 -1.79 11.77 3.76
C LEU A 71 -0.38 12.35 3.67
N ASP A 72 0.39 12.22 4.77
CA ASP A 72 1.81 12.55 4.75
C ASP A 72 2.58 11.57 3.85
N LEU A 73 2.91 12.01 2.64
CA LEU A 73 3.62 11.21 1.64
C LEU A 73 5.08 10.93 2.01
N LYS A 74 5.64 11.56 3.06
CA LYS A 74 6.92 11.16 3.64
C LYS A 74 6.76 9.95 4.55
N LYS A 75 5.62 9.85 5.23
CA LYS A 75 5.28 8.75 6.13
C LYS A 75 4.74 7.54 5.36
N TYR A 76 3.80 7.77 4.45
CA TYR A 76 3.09 6.71 3.72
C TYR A 76 3.53 6.64 2.26
N TYR A 77 4.03 5.47 1.88
CA TYR A 77 4.44 5.13 0.51
C TYR A 77 4.34 3.63 0.32
N ILE A 78 4.28 3.20 -0.94
CA ILE A 78 4.33 1.77 -1.25
C ILE A 78 5.79 1.34 -1.19
N PRO A 79 6.17 0.41 -0.29
CA PRO A 79 7.53 -0.13 -0.25
C PRO A 79 7.80 -0.88 -1.54
N ASN A 80 8.90 -0.53 -2.20
CA ASN A 80 9.35 -1.23 -3.39
C ASN A 80 10.83 -1.54 -3.24
N MET A 81 11.22 -2.79 -3.47
CA MET A 81 12.60 -3.23 -3.36
C MET A 81 12.98 -3.97 -4.63
N ILE A 82 14.08 -3.54 -5.24
CA ILE A 82 14.48 -3.99 -6.57
C ILE A 82 15.95 -4.36 -6.57
N PHE A 83 16.27 -5.51 -7.16
CA PHE A 83 17.64 -5.89 -7.46
C PHE A 83 18.28 -4.92 -8.45
N PHE A 84 19.57 -4.64 -8.26
CA PHE A 84 20.32 -3.84 -9.23
C PHE A 84 21.75 -4.32 -9.38
N LYS A 85 22.37 -3.93 -10.50
CA LYS A 85 23.83 -3.99 -10.67
C LYS A 85 24.38 -2.62 -11.00
N ASN A 86 25.57 -2.32 -10.49
CA ASN A 86 26.31 -1.14 -10.91
C ASN A 86 26.90 -1.40 -12.31
N VAL A 87 26.77 -0.41 -13.18
CA VAL A 87 27.30 -0.42 -14.55
C VAL A 87 28.05 0.88 -14.78
N VAL A 88 29.26 0.77 -15.32
CA VAL A 88 30.11 1.90 -15.67
C VAL A 88 29.99 2.14 -17.17
N SER A 89 29.63 3.36 -17.56
CA SER A 89 29.55 3.74 -18.98
C SER A 89 30.93 3.85 -19.62
N SER A 90 30.98 3.90 -20.95
CA SER A 90 32.20 4.23 -21.70
C SER A 90 32.83 5.57 -21.32
N SER A 91 32.03 6.50 -20.78
CA SER A 91 32.48 7.78 -20.23
C SER A 91 32.93 7.73 -18.76
N GLY A 92 33.00 6.54 -18.15
CA GLY A 92 33.40 6.34 -16.75
C GLY A 92 32.30 6.67 -15.72
N ARG A 93 31.08 7.01 -16.16
CA ARG A 93 29.97 7.32 -15.26
C ARG A 93 29.34 6.04 -14.72
N MET A 94 29.30 5.91 -13.40
CA MET A 94 28.61 4.81 -12.73
C MET A 94 27.09 5.05 -12.70
N SER A 95 26.32 4.03 -13.01
CA SER A 95 24.85 4.02 -12.95
C SER A 95 24.35 2.67 -12.44
N ARG A 96 23.06 2.60 -12.09
CA ARG A 96 22.42 1.36 -11.63
C ARG A 96 21.50 0.81 -12.71
N LYS A 97 21.77 -0.41 -13.18
CA LYS A 97 20.80 -1.18 -13.96
C LYS A 97 19.89 -1.93 -12.97
N LYS A 98 18.61 -1.57 -12.94
CA LYS A 98 17.58 -2.17 -12.09
C LYS A 98 16.94 -3.37 -12.79
N PHE A 99 16.56 -4.38 -12.01
CA PHE A 99 15.90 -5.60 -12.49
C PHE A 99 14.47 -5.68 -11.97
N PHE A 100 13.49 -5.44 -12.85
CA PHE A 100 12.07 -5.44 -12.45
C PHE A 100 11.43 -6.82 -12.52
N LYS A 101 11.99 -7.74 -13.33
CA LYS A 101 11.46 -9.08 -13.58
C LYS A 101 12.47 -10.14 -13.16
N TRP A 102 11.96 -11.26 -12.65
CA TRP A 102 12.80 -12.41 -12.29
C TRP A 102 13.64 -12.92 -13.47
N ALA A 103 13.09 -12.94 -14.69
CA ALA A 103 13.82 -13.37 -15.88
C ALA A 103 15.14 -12.61 -16.06
N ASP A 104 15.13 -11.29 -15.87
CA ASP A 104 16.33 -10.47 -16.03
C ASP A 104 17.37 -10.75 -14.93
N ILE A 105 16.91 -11.06 -13.70
CA ILE A 105 17.76 -11.45 -12.58
C ILE A 105 18.38 -12.82 -12.85
N SER A 106 17.56 -13.79 -13.26
CA SER A 106 18.00 -15.16 -13.56
C SER A 106 19.09 -15.17 -14.62
N THR A 107 18.89 -14.46 -15.73
CA THR A 107 19.92 -14.33 -16.78
C THR A 107 21.19 -13.66 -16.23
N ALA A 108 21.06 -12.63 -15.41
CA ALA A 108 22.23 -11.98 -14.81
C ALA A 108 22.98 -12.88 -13.83
N LEU A 109 22.30 -13.82 -13.16
CA LEU A 109 22.91 -14.83 -12.29
C LEU A 109 23.58 -15.95 -13.09
N ASP A 110 23.08 -16.26 -14.29
CA ASP A 110 23.76 -17.14 -15.25
C ASP A 110 25.13 -16.55 -15.64
N ASP A 111 25.18 -15.25 -15.97
CA ASP A 111 26.41 -14.56 -16.36
C ASP A 111 27.50 -14.59 -15.28
N THR A 112 27.13 -14.74 -14.00
CA THR A 112 28.07 -14.78 -12.86
C THR A 112 28.40 -16.20 -12.40
N ASN A 113 27.90 -17.23 -13.08
CA ASN A 113 27.97 -18.62 -12.64
C ASN A 113 27.45 -18.82 -11.20
N ALA A 114 26.35 -18.15 -10.85
CA ALA A 114 25.75 -18.28 -9.53
C ALA A 114 25.40 -19.74 -9.22
N SER A 115 25.83 -20.21 -8.05
CA SER A 115 25.48 -21.51 -7.49
C SER A 115 23.97 -21.64 -7.26
N LEU A 116 23.51 -22.88 -7.03
CA LEU A 116 22.11 -23.14 -6.72
C LEU A 116 21.66 -22.40 -5.45
N ASP A 117 22.48 -22.40 -4.39
CA ASP A 117 22.14 -21.77 -3.12
C ASP A 117 22.02 -20.25 -3.25
N GLU A 118 22.92 -19.61 -4.00
CA GLU A 118 22.83 -18.18 -4.30
C GLU A 118 21.55 -17.86 -5.08
N ARG A 119 21.18 -18.69 -6.06
CA ARG A 119 19.93 -18.50 -6.80
C ARG A 119 18.71 -18.65 -5.91
N LEU A 120 18.67 -19.67 -5.06
CA LEU A 120 17.56 -19.90 -4.13
C LEU A 120 17.41 -18.71 -3.16
N LEU A 121 18.52 -18.15 -2.68
CA LEU A 121 18.51 -16.94 -1.86
C LEU A 121 17.93 -15.74 -2.62
N HIS A 122 18.35 -15.51 -3.87
CA HIS A 122 17.79 -14.43 -4.69
C HIS A 122 16.31 -14.65 -5.01
N MET A 123 15.88 -15.88 -5.24
CA MET A 123 14.46 -16.22 -5.46
C MET A 123 13.62 -15.87 -4.24
N LYS A 124 14.08 -16.24 -3.05
CA LYS A 124 13.39 -15.96 -1.79
C LYS A 124 13.27 -14.44 -1.57
N VAL A 125 14.39 -13.72 -1.70
CA VAL A 125 14.41 -12.26 -1.57
C VAL A 125 13.53 -11.59 -2.62
N TYR A 126 13.57 -12.04 -3.87
CA TYR A 126 12.71 -11.50 -4.93
C TYR A 126 11.23 -11.67 -4.60
N PHE A 127 10.83 -12.87 -4.16
CA PHE A 127 9.45 -13.14 -3.80
C PHE A 127 8.98 -12.23 -2.65
N ASP A 128 9.79 -12.10 -1.59
CA ASP A 128 9.46 -11.25 -0.44
C ASP A 128 9.38 -9.77 -0.85
N CYS A 129 10.29 -9.27 -1.70
CA CYS A 129 10.20 -7.94 -2.31
C CYS A 129 8.87 -7.71 -3.04
N ARG A 130 8.41 -8.71 -3.82
CA ARG A 130 7.12 -8.65 -4.51
C ARG A 130 5.95 -8.67 -3.54
N GLN A 131 6.03 -9.43 -2.45
CA GLN A 131 5.00 -9.46 -1.42
C GLN A 131 4.81 -8.10 -0.76
N TYR A 132 5.89 -7.42 -0.34
CA TYR A 132 5.81 -6.09 0.25
C TYR A 132 5.20 -5.07 -0.72
N PHE A 133 5.62 -5.08 -1.98
CA PHE A 133 5.06 -4.21 -3.01
C PHE A 133 3.55 -4.46 -3.22
N CYS A 134 3.13 -5.72 -3.33
CA CYS A 134 1.74 -6.10 -3.53
C CYS A 134 0.87 -5.76 -2.30
N ARG A 135 1.33 -6.05 -1.08
CA ARG A 135 0.63 -5.68 0.17
C ARG A 135 0.49 -4.16 0.27
N GLY A 136 1.53 -3.40 -0.04
CA GLY A 136 1.50 -1.94 -0.01
C GLY A 136 0.52 -1.36 -1.04
N ARG A 137 0.48 -1.92 -2.25
CA ARG A 137 -0.51 -1.58 -3.28
C ARG A 137 -1.94 -1.85 -2.82
N GLN A 138 -2.17 -2.99 -2.18
CA GLN A 138 -3.49 -3.37 -1.67
C GLN A 138 -3.94 -2.41 -0.57
N ILE A 139 -3.13 -2.18 0.46
CA ILE A 139 -3.47 -1.27 1.56
C ILE A 139 -3.73 0.15 1.04
N ALA A 140 -2.89 0.64 0.12
CA ALA A 140 -3.11 1.95 -0.50
C ALA A 140 -4.42 2.01 -1.32
N GLY A 141 -4.80 0.93 -1.99
CA GLY A 141 -6.09 0.79 -2.68
C GLY A 141 -7.26 0.84 -1.71
N ASP A 142 -7.24 0.00 -0.68
CA ASP A 142 -8.25 -0.05 0.38
C ASP A 142 -8.43 1.34 1.04
N LEU A 143 -7.32 2.01 1.39
CA LEU A 143 -7.36 3.35 1.97
C LEU A 143 -7.99 4.36 1.00
N ALA A 144 -7.65 4.31 -0.28
CA ALA A 144 -8.22 5.24 -1.25
C ALA A 144 -9.75 5.09 -1.36
N GLU A 145 -10.25 3.85 -1.34
CA GLU A 145 -11.69 3.58 -1.34
C GLU A 145 -12.35 4.10 -0.06
N LEU A 146 -11.75 3.86 1.11
CA LEU A 146 -12.28 4.33 2.39
C LEU A 146 -12.31 5.86 2.48
N PHE A 147 -11.24 6.54 2.08
CA PHE A 147 -11.20 8.00 2.02
C PHE A 147 -12.22 8.55 1.03
N SER A 148 -12.37 7.93 -0.15
CA SER A 148 -13.37 8.33 -1.13
C SER A 148 -14.80 8.17 -0.60
N MET A 149 -15.11 7.07 0.09
CA MET A 149 -16.41 6.86 0.72
C MET A 149 -16.69 7.91 1.81
N LYS A 150 -15.67 8.28 2.58
CA LYS A 150 -15.77 9.36 3.57
C LYS A 150 -16.05 10.71 2.89
N GLU A 151 -15.35 11.03 1.80
CA GLU A 151 -15.58 12.25 1.01
C GLU A 151 -17.02 12.32 0.48
N ILE A 152 -17.54 11.21 -0.06
CA ILE A 152 -18.92 11.11 -0.54
C ILE A 152 -19.92 11.35 0.59
N PHE A 153 -19.69 10.73 1.76
CA PHE A 153 -20.58 10.90 2.92
C PHE A 153 -20.62 12.36 3.40
N ASP A 154 -19.45 13.00 3.49
CA ASP A 154 -19.35 14.41 3.88
C ASP A 154 -19.98 15.34 2.84
N GLU A 155 -19.90 15.00 1.56
CA GLU A 155 -20.60 15.71 0.48
C GLU A 155 -22.12 15.60 0.61
N ILE A 156 -22.65 14.40 0.85
CA ILE A 156 -24.09 14.18 1.06
C ILE A 156 -24.60 15.04 2.22
N LEU A 157 -23.91 15.02 3.35
CA LEU A 157 -24.29 15.82 4.52
C LEU A 157 -24.32 17.31 4.23
N ARG A 158 -23.31 17.80 3.52
CA ARG A 158 -23.23 19.22 3.13
C ARG A 158 -24.36 19.61 2.19
N ILE A 159 -24.71 18.79 1.20
CA ILE A 159 -25.81 19.06 0.24
C ILE A 159 -27.15 19.12 0.97
N GLU A 160 -27.38 18.19 1.90
CA GLU A 160 -28.60 18.12 2.68
C GLU A 160 -28.65 19.11 3.86
N ASN A 161 -27.59 19.91 4.05
CA ASN A 161 -27.42 20.83 5.18
C ASN A 161 -27.61 20.14 6.55
N LEU A 162 -27.08 18.92 6.66
CA LEU A 162 -27.12 18.09 7.86
C LEU A 162 -25.77 18.09 8.57
N ASP A 163 -25.80 18.23 9.89
CA ASP A 163 -24.64 18.01 10.76
C ASP A 163 -24.62 16.53 11.17
N ARG A 164 -23.42 15.93 11.24
CA ARG A 164 -23.22 14.55 11.71
C ARG A 164 -23.92 14.29 13.05
N LYS A 165 -23.90 15.28 13.97
CA LYS A 165 -24.55 15.15 15.30
C LYS A 165 -26.07 15.02 15.24
N ASN A 166 -26.68 15.41 14.12
CA ASN A 166 -28.13 15.34 13.90
C ASN A 166 -28.54 13.99 13.28
N LEU A 167 -27.56 13.14 12.93
CA LEU A 167 -27.85 11.83 12.37
C LEU A 167 -28.28 10.82 13.45
N PRO A 168 -29.27 9.97 13.14
CA PRO A 168 -29.61 8.83 13.97
C PRO A 168 -28.41 7.92 14.24
N SER A 169 -28.30 7.38 15.45
CA SER A 169 -27.19 6.49 15.86
C SER A 169 -27.05 5.24 14.99
N ASN A 170 -28.14 4.74 14.43
CA ASN A 170 -28.15 3.59 13.51
C ASN A 170 -27.59 3.89 12.10
N ILE A 171 -27.30 5.16 11.80
CA ILE A 171 -26.56 5.61 10.59
C ILE A 171 -25.10 5.90 10.97
N MET A 172 -24.86 6.33 12.20
CA MET A 172 -23.52 6.61 12.73
C MET A 172 -22.71 5.34 13.04
N VAL A 173 -23.37 4.26 13.52
CA VAL A 173 -22.71 3.06 14.06
C VAL A 173 -23.32 1.77 13.51
N LYS A 174 -22.50 0.81 13.04
CA LYS A 174 -22.84 -0.63 13.05
C LYS A 174 -21.68 -1.62 12.90
#